data_AF-A0A973Y4U3-F1
#
_entry.id   AF-A0A973Y4U3-F1
#
_cell.length_a   1.000
_cell.length_b   1.000
_cell.length_c   1.000
_cell.angle_alpha   90.00
_cell.angle_beta   90.00
_cell.angle_gamma   90.00
#
_symmetry.space_group_name_H-M   'P 1'
#
loop_
_entity.id
_entity.type
_entity.pdbx_description
1 polymer ?
#
loop_
_entity_poly.entity_id
_entity_poly.type
_entity_poly.pdbx_seq_one_letter_code
_entity_poly.pdbx_strand_id
1 'polypeptide(L)'
;AGARADVNPDEVASVIWKYFTELSSNAKETVDQLQQTELTKQINTLLKSNLQSVSAYAEDLQERLVPFATELQARLAQDSERLKEQIRRELAELQAKLAPYADEVHQQIGTNIRQLQAKMSPYAEELRSRVDRGAGELQRALEPYAAELRDRLQDNAESIQASLSPYADRLQEQIDGGVETLKEHLAPMADELKAQVGQSVAELRRGLSPYAQEVQDGLNRQLESLTAQMERAAEELRARLATSSEELRAQLSPLAQELRDAASGDAESLRQRLGPLVQQLDQRVGQTLEAFRQQAAPFGETFGKQLVQRLEEMRGKLDSGAAGVEDHLELLEKEVREKVSAFLSTIPPPEQ
;
A
#
# COMPACT_ATOMS: atom_id res chain seq x y z
N ALA A 1 10.23 -44.07 -63.45
CA ALA A 1 9.59 -44.83 -64.53
C ALA A 1 10.30 -44.47 -65.84
N GLY A 2 11.31 -45.24 -66.23
CA GLY A 2 11.96 -45.09 -67.53
C GLY A 2 11.28 -46.08 -68.48
N ALA A 3 10.65 -45.57 -69.53
CA ALA A 3 10.02 -46.39 -70.55
C ALA A 3 11.07 -47.31 -71.17
N ARG A 4 10.99 -48.62 -70.87
CA ARG A 4 11.63 -49.63 -71.71
C ARG A 4 10.96 -49.51 -73.07
N ALA A 5 11.66 -48.97 -74.05
CA ALA A 5 11.38 -49.35 -75.42
C ALA A 5 11.75 -50.83 -75.51
N ASP A 6 10.79 -51.72 -75.18
CA ASP A 6 10.91 -53.15 -75.41
C ASP A 6 10.83 -53.33 -76.93
N VAL A 7 11.96 -53.10 -77.58
CA VAL A 7 12.16 -53.44 -78.98
C VAL A 7 12.29 -54.94 -79.02
N ASN A 8 11.21 -55.63 -79.44
CA ASN A 8 11.20 -57.08 -79.50
C ASN A 8 12.20 -57.55 -80.58
N PRO A 9 13.21 -58.37 -80.24
CA PRO A 9 14.18 -58.92 -81.19
C PRO A 9 13.52 -59.56 -82.42
N ASP A 10 12.39 -60.25 -82.20
CA ASP A 10 11.64 -60.91 -83.26
C ASP A 10 10.96 -59.90 -84.20
N GLU A 11 10.54 -58.74 -83.70
CA GLU A 11 9.93 -57.68 -84.52
C GLU A 11 10.96 -57.00 -85.42
N VAL A 12 12.17 -56.71 -84.90
CA VAL A 12 13.24 -56.11 -85.71
C VAL A 12 13.71 -57.08 -86.80
N ALA A 13 13.88 -58.36 -86.45
CA ALA A 13 14.22 -59.39 -87.41
C ALA A 13 13.12 -59.54 -88.48
N SER A 14 11.85 -59.53 -88.07
CA SER A 14 10.69 -59.62 -88.97
C SER A 14 10.63 -58.48 -89.99
N VAL A 15 10.87 -57.24 -89.58
CA VAL A 15 10.82 -56.07 -90.47
C VAL A 15 11.93 -56.13 -91.54
N ILE A 16 13.15 -56.50 -91.15
CA ILE A 16 14.27 -56.66 -92.08
C ILE A 16 13.98 -57.80 -93.08
N TRP A 17 13.35 -58.88 -92.61
CA TRP A 17 13.01 -60.03 -93.45
C TRP A 17 11.98 -59.73 -94.52
N LYS A 18 10.96 -58.96 -94.15
CA LYS A 18 9.92 -58.51 -95.08
C LYS A 18 10.51 -57.72 -96.25
N TYR A 19 11.43 -56.80 -95.96
CA TYR A 19 12.08 -55.96 -96.96
C TYR A 19 12.96 -56.77 -97.94
N PHE A 20 13.71 -57.73 -97.41
CA PHE A 20 14.57 -58.60 -98.23
C PHE A 20 13.76 -59.54 -99.13
N THR A 21 12.64 -60.06 -98.62
CA THR A 21 11.76 -60.96 -99.38
C THR A 21 11.08 -60.22 -100.54
N GLU A 22 10.62 -58.98 -100.31
CA GLU A 22 10.05 -58.13 -101.37
C GLU A 22 11.07 -57.86 -102.50
N LEU A 23 12.31 -57.52 -102.14
CA LEU A 23 13.39 -57.26 -103.10
C LEU A 23 13.69 -58.51 -103.96
N SER A 24 13.79 -59.68 -103.31
CA SER A 24 14.06 -60.94 -103.99
C SER A 24 12.91 -61.37 -104.92
N SER A 25 11.66 -61.13 -104.52
CA SER A 25 10.48 -61.48 -105.33
C SER A 25 10.43 -60.66 -106.62
N ASN A 26 10.61 -59.34 -106.52
CA ASN A 26 10.58 -58.43 -107.68
C ASN A 26 11.69 -58.75 -108.69
N ALA A 27 12.87 -59.10 -108.19
CA ALA A 27 14.01 -59.47 -109.03
C ALA A 27 13.82 -60.84 -109.70
N LYS A 28 13.09 -61.78 -109.08
CA LYS A 28 12.77 -63.08 -109.69
C LYS A 28 11.77 -62.95 -110.83
N GLU A 29 10.76 -62.09 -110.67
CA GLU A 29 9.74 -61.84 -111.70
C GLU A 29 10.32 -61.20 -112.97
N THR A 30 11.27 -60.27 -112.82
CA THR A 30 11.98 -59.64 -113.94
C THR A 30 12.88 -60.62 -114.72
N VAL A 31 13.31 -61.73 -114.10
CA VAL A 31 14.12 -62.77 -114.73
C VAL A 31 13.31 -63.67 -115.67
N ASP A 32 12.05 -63.95 -115.33
CA ASP A 32 11.21 -64.89 -116.11
C ASP A 32 10.71 -64.30 -117.44
N GLN A 33 10.69 -62.97 -117.60
CA GLN A 33 10.21 -62.28 -118.82
C GLN A 33 11.24 -62.18 -119.95
N LEU A 34 12.50 -62.54 -119.73
CA LEU A 34 13.58 -62.46 -120.72
C LEU A 34 13.89 -63.86 -121.30
N GLN A 35 13.25 -64.24 -122.43
CA GLN A 35 13.56 -65.45 -123.18
C GLN A 35 13.65 -65.13 -124.67
N GLN A 36 14.72 -65.59 -125.35
CA GLN A 36 14.80 -65.95 -126.80
C GLN A 36 16.13 -65.64 -127.54
N THR A 37 17.26 -65.39 -126.86
CA THR A 37 18.58 -65.50 -127.51
C THR A 37 19.64 -66.04 -126.54
N GLU A 38 20.76 -66.61 -127.04
CA GLU A 38 21.81 -67.23 -126.21
C GLU A 38 22.44 -66.27 -125.20
N LEU A 39 22.48 -64.96 -125.50
CA LEU A 39 22.93 -63.94 -124.54
C LEU A 39 22.01 -63.85 -123.30
N THR A 40 20.71 -64.11 -123.49
CA THR A 40 19.71 -64.04 -122.42
C THR A 40 19.85 -65.16 -121.40
N LYS A 41 20.29 -66.37 -121.81
CA LYS A 41 20.52 -67.49 -120.88
C LYS A 41 21.64 -67.22 -119.89
N GLN A 42 22.73 -66.56 -120.33
CA GLN A 42 23.85 -66.21 -119.46
C GLN A 42 23.44 -65.17 -118.41
N ILE A 43 22.68 -64.15 -118.82
CA ILE A 43 22.14 -63.12 -117.91
C ILE A 43 21.18 -63.74 -116.90
N ASN A 44 20.29 -64.64 -117.34
CA ASN A 44 19.33 -65.31 -116.46
C ASN A 44 20.05 -66.17 -115.40
N THR A 45 21.11 -66.89 -115.80
CA THR A 45 21.93 -67.69 -114.88
C THR A 45 22.63 -66.82 -113.83
N LEU A 46 23.19 -65.67 -114.25
CA LEU A 46 23.84 -64.72 -113.33
C LEU A 46 22.83 -64.08 -112.37
N LEU A 47 21.66 -63.65 -112.83
CA LEU A 47 20.66 -63.04 -111.95
C LEU A 47 20.10 -64.05 -110.93
N LYS A 48 19.81 -65.28 -111.37
CA LYS A 48 19.32 -66.34 -110.48
C LYS A 48 20.36 -66.71 -109.42
N SER A 49 21.64 -66.79 -109.81
CA SER A 49 22.76 -67.00 -108.89
C SER A 49 22.90 -65.86 -107.88
N ASN A 50 22.77 -64.60 -108.33
CA ASN A 50 22.79 -63.44 -107.44
C ASN A 50 21.61 -63.44 -106.47
N LEU A 51 20.39 -63.77 -106.92
CA LEU A 51 19.22 -63.84 -106.04
C LEU A 51 19.33 -64.92 -104.98
N GLN A 52 19.85 -66.09 -105.35
CA GLN A 52 20.16 -67.14 -104.39
C GLN A 52 21.20 -66.69 -103.37
N SER A 53 22.22 -65.94 -103.83
CA SER A 53 23.25 -65.38 -102.94
C SER A 53 22.65 -64.35 -101.97
N VAL A 54 21.80 -63.44 -102.46
CA VAL A 54 21.09 -62.43 -101.66
C VAL A 54 20.19 -63.11 -100.63
N SER A 55 19.41 -64.12 -101.01
CA SER A 55 18.57 -64.89 -100.08
C SER A 55 19.39 -65.59 -99.00
N ALA A 56 20.53 -66.20 -99.36
CA ALA A 56 21.42 -66.85 -98.41
C ALA A 56 22.06 -65.86 -97.43
N TYR A 57 22.47 -64.69 -97.91
CA TYR A 57 22.97 -63.60 -97.04
C TYR A 57 21.93 -63.10 -96.07
N ALA A 58 20.69 -63.00 -96.53
CA ALA A 58 19.59 -62.55 -95.72
C ALA A 58 19.33 -63.56 -94.59
N GLU A 59 19.30 -64.86 -94.91
CA GLU A 59 19.01 -65.92 -93.95
C GLU A 59 20.11 -66.00 -92.88
N ASP A 60 21.38 -65.91 -93.30
CA ASP A 60 22.53 -65.80 -92.39
C ASP A 60 22.46 -64.54 -91.50
N LEU A 61 21.96 -63.41 -92.03
CA LEU A 61 21.77 -62.19 -91.24
C LEU A 61 20.67 -62.39 -90.17
N GLN A 62 19.55 -63.04 -90.52
CA GLN A 62 18.47 -63.32 -89.57
C GLN A 62 18.92 -64.26 -88.45
N GLU A 63 19.62 -65.35 -88.80
CA GLU A 63 20.17 -66.29 -87.82
C GLU A 63 21.13 -65.62 -86.84
N ARG A 64 21.81 -64.54 -87.24
CA ARG A 64 22.74 -63.78 -86.39
C ARG A 64 22.09 -62.66 -85.59
N LEU A 65 21.04 -62.02 -86.10
CA LEU A 65 20.45 -60.83 -85.48
C LEU A 65 19.70 -61.13 -84.19
N VAL A 66 18.90 -62.19 -84.16
CA VAL A 66 18.15 -62.59 -82.95
C VAL A 66 19.10 -62.89 -81.78
N PRO A 67 20.10 -63.78 -81.91
CA PRO A 67 21.02 -64.05 -80.81
C PRO A 67 21.85 -62.82 -80.43
N PHE A 68 22.21 -61.96 -81.38
CA PHE A 68 22.89 -60.69 -81.08
C PHE A 68 22.02 -59.76 -80.22
N ALA A 69 20.74 -59.59 -80.55
CA ALA A 69 19.83 -58.73 -79.80
C ALA A 69 19.55 -59.29 -78.39
N THR A 70 19.36 -60.61 -78.26
CA THR A 70 19.21 -61.27 -76.96
C THR A 70 20.47 -61.14 -76.10
N GLU A 71 21.65 -61.32 -76.69
CA GLU A 71 22.93 -61.13 -76.00
C GLU A 71 23.11 -59.68 -75.54
N LEU A 72 22.77 -58.71 -76.39
CA LEU A 72 22.82 -57.29 -76.04
C LEU A 72 21.89 -56.95 -74.88
N GLN A 73 20.65 -57.44 -74.89
CA GLN A 73 19.68 -57.21 -73.81
C GLN A 73 20.16 -57.83 -72.49
N ALA A 74 20.70 -59.05 -72.53
CA ALA A 74 21.25 -59.72 -71.36
C ALA A 74 22.46 -58.95 -70.79
N ARG A 75 23.36 -58.47 -71.65
CA ARG A 75 24.50 -57.63 -71.25
C ARG A 75 24.04 -56.33 -70.61
N LEU A 76 23.08 -55.63 -71.19
CA LEU A 76 22.54 -54.38 -70.63
C LEU A 76 21.86 -54.59 -69.27
N ALA A 77 21.11 -55.68 -69.10
CA ALA A 77 20.51 -56.02 -67.81
C ALA A 77 21.59 -56.31 -66.75
N GLN A 78 22.62 -57.08 -67.12
CA GLN A 78 23.75 -57.38 -66.26
C GLN A 78 24.53 -56.12 -65.87
N ASP A 79 24.81 -55.24 -66.81
CA ASP A 79 25.53 -53.99 -66.57
C ASP A 79 24.73 -53.02 -65.70
N SER A 80 23.39 -52.98 -65.86
CA SER A 80 22.51 -52.20 -64.98
C SER A 80 22.54 -52.70 -63.53
N GLU A 81 22.49 -54.01 -63.32
CA GLU A 81 22.60 -54.58 -61.97
C GLU A 81 23.99 -54.36 -61.36
N ARG A 82 25.06 -54.49 -62.16
CA ARG A 82 26.42 -54.12 -61.72
C ARG A 82 26.51 -52.65 -61.30
N LEU A 83 25.94 -51.75 -62.09
CA LEU A 83 25.93 -50.32 -61.79
C LEU A 83 25.16 -50.01 -60.50
N LYS A 84 23.98 -50.62 -60.30
CA LYS A 84 23.21 -50.46 -59.05
C LYS A 84 23.99 -50.92 -57.84
N GLU A 85 24.68 -52.06 -57.95
CA GLU A 85 25.51 -52.59 -56.87
C GLU A 85 26.71 -51.69 -56.59
N GLN A 86 27.34 -51.13 -57.63
CA GLN A 86 28.40 -50.13 -57.48
C GLN A 86 27.90 -48.88 -56.76
N ILE A 87 26.77 -48.31 -57.18
CA ILE A 87 26.17 -47.12 -56.54
C ILE A 87 25.86 -47.39 -55.06
N ARG A 88 25.29 -48.56 -54.74
CA ARG A 88 25.01 -48.94 -53.34
C ARG A 88 26.28 -49.02 -52.50
N ARG A 89 27.34 -49.61 -53.06
CA ARG A 89 28.64 -49.70 -52.40
C ARG A 89 29.26 -48.32 -52.19
N GLU A 90 29.30 -47.48 -53.23
CA GLU A 90 29.84 -46.12 -53.13
C GLU A 90 29.08 -45.27 -52.11
N LEU A 91 27.74 -45.40 -52.05
CA LEU A 91 26.93 -44.69 -51.07
C LEU A 91 27.19 -45.18 -49.64
N ALA A 92 27.31 -46.50 -49.45
CA ALA A 92 27.66 -47.08 -48.16
C ALA A 92 29.08 -46.67 -47.72
N GLU A 93 30.04 -46.64 -48.64
CA GLU A 93 31.40 -46.15 -48.40
C GLU A 93 31.42 -44.66 -48.07
N LEU A 94 30.63 -43.84 -48.77
CA LEU A 94 30.49 -42.41 -48.49
C LEU A 94 29.90 -42.19 -47.10
N GLN A 95 28.84 -42.93 -46.74
CA GLN A 95 28.25 -42.86 -45.41
C GLN A 95 29.22 -43.29 -44.32
N ALA A 96 29.96 -44.38 -44.54
CA ALA A 96 31.01 -44.86 -43.63
C ALA A 96 32.15 -43.85 -43.50
N LYS A 97 32.49 -43.13 -44.57
CA LYS A 97 33.49 -42.06 -44.56
C LYS A 97 32.99 -40.79 -43.87
N LEU A 98 31.71 -40.44 -43.98
CA LEU A 98 31.13 -39.22 -43.41
C LEU A 98 30.78 -39.34 -41.92
N ALA A 99 30.37 -40.52 -41.45
CA ALA A 99 30.06 -40.77 -40.05
C ALA A 99 31.16 -40.29 -39.07
N PRO A 100 32.45 -40.63 -39.25
CA PRO A 100 33.50 -40.16 -38.34
C PRO A 100 33.70 -38.65 -38.36
N TYR A 101 33.46 -37.96 -39.49
CA TYR A 101 33.52 -36.49 -39.54
C TYR A 101 32.40 -35.84 -38.72
N ALA A 102 31.19 -36.41 -38.76
CA ALA A 102 30.07 -35.91 -37.96
C ALA A 102 30.34 -36.09 -36.46
N ASP A 103 30.90 -37.24 -36.07
CA ASP A 103 31.32 -37.51 -34.69
C ASP A 103 32.45 -36.56 -34.26
N GLU A 104 33.43 -36.32 -35.12
CA GLU A 104 34.53 -35.38 -34.86
C GLU A 104 34.01 -33.96 -34.63
N VAL A 105 33.12 -33.47 -35.48
CA VAL A 105 32.49 -32.13 -35.33
C VAL A 105 31.72 -32.06 -34.02
N HIS A 106 30.94 -33.08 -33.66
CA HIS A 106 30.19 -33.10 -32.41
C HIS A 106 31.14 -33.06 -31.18
N GLN A 107 32.22 -33.84 -31.22
CA GLN A 107 33.24 -33.83 -30.17
C GLN A 107 33.97 -32.49 -30.06
N GLN A 108 34.30 -31.85 -31.19
CA GLN A 108 34.91 -30.53 -31.22
C GLN A 108 33.97 -29.47 -30.62
N ILE A 109 32.69 -29.47 -30.98
CA ILE A 109 31.69 -28.56 -30.40
C ILE A 109 31.57 -28.78 -28.89
N GLY A 110 31.44 -30.03 -28.45
CA GLY A 110 31.35 -30.35 -27.02
C GLY A 110 32.60 -29.92 -26.24
N THR A 111 33.78 -30.05 -26.85
CA THR A 111 35.05 -29.61 -26.27
C THR A 111 35.13 -28.09 -26.19
N ASN A 112 34.74 -27.38 -27.25
CA ASN A 112 34.73 -25.92 -27.28
C ASN A 112 33.77 -25.32 -26.24
N ILE A 113 32.59 -25.92 -26.05
CA ILE A 113 31.64 -25.50 -25.00
C ILE A 113 32.24 -25.68 -23.61
N ARG A 114 32.85 -26.84 -23.33
CA ARG A 114 33.53 -27.09 -22.05
C ARG A 114 34.68 -26.11 -21.81
N GLN A 115 35.48 -25.82 -22.83
CA GLN A 115 36.55 -24.82 -22.75
C GLN A 115 36.02 -23.42 -22.51
N LEU A 116 34.92 -23.03 -23.17
CA LEU A 116 34.28 -21.73 -22.94
C LEU A 116 33.74 -21.63 -21.52
N GLN A 117 33.06 -22.67 -21.03
CA GLN A 117 32.57 -22.71 -19.65
C GLN A 117 33.73 -22.60 -18.63
N ALA A 118 34.81 -23.35 -18.84
CA ALA A 118 36.01 -23.28 -18.00
C ALA A 118 36.66 -21.89 -18.02
N LYS A 119 36.66 -21.22 -19.18
CA LYS A 119 37.16 -19.83 -19.31
C LYS A 119 36.23 -18.82 -18.64
N MET A 120 34.91 -19.02 -18.64
CA MET A 120 33.93 -18.09 -18.08
C MET A 120 33.75 -18.21 -16.56
N SER A 121 33.90 -19.41 -15.99
CA SER A 121 33.78 -19.65 -14.55
C SER A 121 34.57 -18.65 -13.68
N PRO A 122 35.88 -18.40 -13.92
CA PRO A 122 36.63 -17.48 -13.09
C PRO A 122 36.13 -16.02 -13.18
N TYR A 123 35.61 -15.58 -14.33
CA TYR A 123 35.03 -14.24 -14.45
C TYR A 123 33.73 -14.11 -13.66
N ALA A 124 32.89 -15.14 -13.64
CA ALA A 124 31.67 -15.15 -12.84
C ALA A 124 31.98 -15.15 -11.34
N GLU A 125 32.97 -15.93 -10.91
CA GLU A 125 33.46 -15.94 -9.52
C GLU A 125 34.08 -14.59 -9.12
N GLU A 126 34.87 -13.98 -9.99
CA GLU A 126 35.46 -12.66 -9.76
C GLU A 126 34.38 -11.58 -9.65
N LEU A 127 33.40 -11.58 -10.56
CA LEU A 127 32.28 -10.63 -10.52
C LEU A 127 31.49 -10.77 -9.20
N ARG A 128 31.16 -12.01 -8.80
CA ARG A 128 30.50 -12.27 -7.52
C ARG A 128 31.32 -11.75 -6.35
N SER A 129 32.63 -12.04 -6.31
CA SER A 129 33.53 -11.54 -5.27
C SER A 129 33.61 -10.00 -5.23
N ARG A 130 33.59 -9.33 -6.38
CA ARG A 130 33.57 -7.86 -6.46
C ARG A 130 32.25 -7.29 -5.94
N VAL A 131 31.12 -7.91 -6.29
CA VAL A 131 29.78 -7.51 -5.79
C VAL A 131 29.69 -7.71 -4.28
N ASP A 132 30.10 -8.87 -3.76
CA ASP A 132 30.06 -9.18 -2.33
C ASP A 132 30.95 -8.20 -1.54
N ARG A 133 32.15 -7.88 -2.05
CA ARG A 133 33.02 -6.86 -1.44
C ARG A 133 32.40 -5.46 -1.47
N GLY A 134 31.87 -5.04 -2.62
CA GLY A 134 31.23 -3.73 -2.75
C GLY A 134 30.02 -3.57 -1.85
N ALA A 135 29.20 -4.62 -1.70
CA ALA A 135 28.09 -4.65 -0.76
C ALA A 135 28.57 -4.54 0.69
N GLY A 136 29.63 -5.28 1.06
CA GLY A 136 30.23 -5.19 2.40
C GLY A 136 30.87 -3.83 2.70
N GLU A 137 31.52 -3.21 1.72
CA GLU A 137 32.08 -1.85 1.84
C GLU A 137 30.97 -0.80 1.99
N LEU A 138 29.90 -0.90 1.19
CA LEU A 138 28.73 -0.03 1.31
C LEU A 138 28.07 -0.18 2.69
N GLN A 139 27.90 -1.41 3.18
CA GLN A 139 27.34 -1.64 4.51
C GLN A 139 28.19 -0.97 5.60
N ARG A 140 29.52 -1.18 5.58
CA ARG A 140 30.43 -0.54 6.56
C ARG A 140 30.46 0.98 6.43
N ALA A 141 30.32 1.51 5.21
CA ALA A 141 30.28 2.94 4.98
C ALA A 141 28.98 3.57 5.51
N LEU A 142 27.84 2.86 5.42
CA LEU A 142 26.53 3.33 5.90
C LEU A 142 26.34 3.17 7.41
N GLU A 143 27.02 2.21 8.04
CA GLU A 143 26.93 1.94 9.47
C GLU A 143 27.15 3.17 10.38
N PRO A 144 28.21 4.00 10.20
CA PRO A 144 28.40 5.21 11.01
C PRO A 144 27.30 6.25 10.79
N TYR A 145 26.78 6.41 9.57
CA TYR A 145 25.68 7.36 9.31
C TYR A 145 24.37 6.90 9.94
N ALA A 146 24.10 5.60 9.93
CA ALA A 146 22.93 5.04 10.61
C ALA A 146 23.03 5.18 12.14
N ALA A 147 24.23 5.01 12.70
CA ALA A 147 24.51 5.27 14.10
C ALA A 147 24.34 6.76 14.45
N GLU A 148 24.95 7.67 13.68
CA GLU A 148 24.83 9.11 13.88
C GLU A 148 23.37 9.58 13.76
N LEU A 149 22.61 9.07 12.80
CA LEU A 149 21.18 9.37 12.67
C LEU A 149 20.41 8.91 13.91
N ARG A 150 20.71 7.72 14.44
CA ARG A 150 20.08 7.21 15.66
C ARG A 150 20.39 8.09 16.85
N ASP A 151 21.65 8.46 17.04
CA ASP A 151 22.10 9.30 18.14
C ASP A 151 21.45 10.69 18.05
N ARG A 152 21.42 11.31 16.86
CA ARG A 152 20.75 12.60 16.64
C ARG A 152 19.24 12.55 16.90
N LEU A 153 18.58 11.44 16.53
CA LEU A 153 17.16 11.26 16.80
C LEU A 153 16.90 11.12 18.30
N GLN A 154 17.77 10.40 19.02
CA GLN A 154 17.70 10.28 20.48
C GLN A 154 17.94 11.63 21.16
N ASP A 155 19.01 12.35 20.81
CA ASP A 155 19.34 13.67 21.36
C ASP A 155 18.19 14.67 21.13
N ASN A 156 17.58 14.66 19.95
CA ASN A 156 16.44 15.52 19.64
C ASN A 156 15.21 15.16 20.49
N ALA A 157 14.94 13.86 20.70
CA ALA A 157 13.84 13.42 21.55
C ALA A 157 14.06 13.86 23.01
N GLU A 158 15.27 13.66 23.54
CA GLU A 158 15.67 14.11 24.88
C GLU A 158 15.59 15.65 25.01
N SER A 159 16.02 16.39 23.99
CA SER A 159 15.93 17.86 23.96
C SER A 159 14.49 18.36 23.93
N ILE A 160 13.60 17.71 23.18
CA ILE A 160 12.16 18.04 23.16
C ILE A 160 11.54 17.78 24.53
N GLN A 161 11.83 16.62 25.13
CA GLN A 161 11.37 16.26 26.47
C GLN A 161 11.84 17.29 27.50
N ALA A 162 13.13 17.64 27.50
CA ALA A 162 13.71 18.62 28.41
C ALA A 162 13.12 20.02 28.22
N SER A 163 12.73 20.38 26.98
CA SER A 163 12.09 21.66 26.68
C SER A 163 10.64 21.72 27.14
N LEU A 164 9.91 20.60 27.08
CA LEU A 164 8.47 20.54 27.37
C LEU A 164 8.15 20.23 28.83
N SER A 165 8.99 19.48 29.54
CA SER A 165 8.76 19.12 30.95
C SER A 165 8.50 20.35 31.85
N PRO A 166 9.24 21.47 31.74
CA PRO A 166 8.98 22.67 32.54
C PRO A 166 7.61 23.31 32.28
N TYR A 167 7.00 23.09 31.12
CA TYR A 167 5.66 23.63 30.83
C TYR A 167 4.57 22.86 31.59
N ALA A 168 4.74 21.56 31.80
CA ALA A 168 3.84 20.78 32.66
C ALA A 168 3.94 21.24 34.12
N ASP A 169 5.16 21.48 34.60
CA ASP A 169 5.39 21.99 35.97
C ASP A 169 4.75 23.37 36.13
N ARG A 170 4.98 24.26 35.16
CA ARG A 170 4.40 25.60 35.15
C ARG A 170 2.88 25.58 35.08
N LEU A 171 2.29 24.67 34.29
CA LEU A 171 0.83 24.51 34.23
C LEU A 171 0.28 24.07 35.58
N GLN A 172 0.93 23.12 36.26
CA GLN A 172 0.53 22.70 37.61
C GLN A 172 0.65 23.86 38.62
N GLU A 173 1.73 24.64 38.56
CA GLU A 173 1.93 25.81 39.42
C GLU A 173 0.85 26.89 39.15
N GLN A 174 0.47 27.10 37.89
CA GLN A 174 -0.61 28.01 37.52
C GLN A 174 -1.98 27.53 38.02
N ILE A 175 -2.25 26.22 37.97
CA ILE A 175 -3.47 25.63 38.52
C ILE A 175 -3.51 25.85 40.04
N ASP A 176 -2.44 25.49 40.74
CA ASP A 176 -2.34 25.61 42.19
C ASP A 176 -2.43 27.09 42.63
N GLY A 177 -1.69 27.98 41.97
CA GLY A 177 -1.72 29.42 42.25
C GLY A 177 -3.05 30.08 41.92
N GLY A 178 -3.72 29.67 40.84
CA GLY A 178 -5.05 30.16 40.48
C GLY A 178 -6.10 29.75 41.51
N VAL A 179 -6.03 28.50 42.00
CA VAL A 179 -6.89 27.98 43.06
C VAL A 179 -6.69 28.75 44.37
N GLU A 180 -5.45 29.00 44.78
CA GLU A 180 -5.18 29.78 45.99
C GLU A 180 -5.59 31.25 45.83
N THR A 181 -5.35 31.86 44.67
CA THR A 181 -5.81 33.24 44.37
C THR A 181 -7.33 33.34 44.47
N LEU A 182 -8.07 32.33 43.99
CA LEU A 182 -9.52 32.27 44.09
C LEU A 182 -9.98 32.20 45.56
N LYS A 183 -9.34 31.36 46.38
CA LYS A 183 -9.62 31.26 47.83
C LYS A 183 -9.32 32.58 48.53
N GLU A 184 -8.18 33.21 48.24
CA GLU A 184 -7.76 34.49 48.83
C GLU A 184 -8.70 35.65 48.46
N HIS A 185 -9.27 35.65 47.25
CA HIS A 185 -10.22 36.70 46.84
C HIS A 185 -11.62 36.47 47.39
N LEU A 186 -12.13 35.24 47.39
CA LEU A 186 -13.53 34.97 47.68
C LEU A 186 -13.81 34.68 49.16
N ALA A 187 -12.85 34.12 49.92
CA ALA A 187 -13.05 33.86 51.34
C ALA A 187 -13.26 35.14 52.18
N PRO A 188 -12.47 36.23 51.98
CA PRO A 188 -12.70 37.48 52.69
C PRO A 188 -14.06 38.11 52.38
N MET A 189 -14.64 37.87 51.20
CA MET A 189 -15.97 38.40 50.87
C MET A 189 -17.07 37.75 51.70
N ALA A 190 -16.96 36.45 52.01
CA ALA A 190 -17.87 35.77 52.92
C ALA A 190 -17.72 36.31 54.35
N ASP A 191 -16.48 36.55 54.79
CA ASP A 191 -16.19 37.15 56.10
C ASP A 191 -16.69 38.60 56.20
N GLU A 192 -16.54 39.39 55.12
CA GLU A 192 -17.04 40.76 55.03
C GLU A 192 -18.57 40.81 55.08
N LEU A 193 -19.25 39.92 54.33
CA LEU A 193 -20.70 39.80 54.38
C LEU A 193 -21.19 39.51 55.81
N LYS A 194 -20.54 38.58 56.51
CA LYS A 194 -20.84 38.25 57.91
C LYS A 194 -20.63 39.45 58.83
N ALA A 195 -19.52 40.17 58.68
CA ALA A 195 -19.19 41.33 59.51
C ALA A 195 -20.20 42.47 59.32
N GLN A 196 -20.55 42.78 58.07
CA GLN A 196 -21.50 43.85 57.75
C GLN A 196 -22.89 43.56 58.29
N VAL A 197 -23.38 42.33 58.10
CA VAL A 197 -24.67 41.92 58.66
C VAL A 197 -24.68 42.07 60.18
N GLY A 198 -23.61 41.64 60.86
CA GLY A 198 -23.47 41.80 62.31
C GLY A 198 -23.52 43.26 62.74
N GLN A 199 -22.87 44.15 61.99
CA GLN A 199 -22.90 45.59 62.23
C GLN A 199 -24.31 46.17 62.04
N SER A 200 -24.93 45.93 60.89
CA SER A 200 -26.27 46.45 60.57
C SER A 200 -27.34 45.92 61.54
N VAL A 201 -27.22 44.67 62.00
CA VAL A 201 -28.08 44.12 63.07
C VAL A 201 -27.87 44.85 64.40
N ALA A 202 -26.62 45.16 64.77
CA ALA A 202 -26.32 45.89 66.00
C ALA A 202 -26.87 47.33 65.97
N GLU A 203 -26.78 48.00 64.82
CA GLU A 203 -27.37 49.33 64.59
C GLU A 203 -28.90 49.26 64.68
N LEU A 204 -29.53 48.25 64.07
CA LEU A 204 -30.97 48.04 64.18
C LEU A 204 -31.41 47.85 65.63
N ARG A 205 -30.70 47.00 66.41
CA ARG A 205 -30.97 46.81 67.85
C ARG A 205 -30.91 48.11 68.64
N ARG A 206 -29.96 48.99 68.31
CA ARG A 206 -29.82 50.29 68.98
C ARG A 206 -31.00 51.21 68.65
N GLY A 207 -31.46 51.20 67.40
CA GLY A 207 -32.65 51.91 66.94
C GLY A 207 -33.95 51.42 67.58
N LEU A 208 -33.98 50.16 68.06
CA LEU A 208 -35.13 49.58 68.77
C LEU A 208 -35.23 50.02 70.25
N SER A 209 -34.20 50.65 70.82
CA SER A 209 -34.18 51.06 72.23
C SER A 209 -35.33 51.96 72.72
N PRO A 210 -35.99 52.82 71.92
CA PRO A 210 -37.08 53.67 72.40
C PRO A 210 -38.47 53.01 72.40
N TYR A 211 -38.62 51.78 71.89
CA TYR A 211 -39.92 51.10 71.79
C TYR A 211 -40.31 50.32 73.06
N ALA A 212 -41.57 49.90 73.14
CA ALA A 212 -42.06 49.06 74.23
C ALA A 212 -41.31 47.72 74.30
N GLN A 213 -41.09 47.24 75.53
CA GLN A 213 -40.22 46.09 75.79
C GLN A 213 -40.69 44.79 75.09
N GLU A 214 -42.00 44.58 74.97
CA GLU A 214 -42.56 43.44 74.25
C GLU A 214 -42.25 43.46 72.74
N VAL A 215 -42.28 44.65 72.13
CA VAL A 215 -41.91 44.87 70.72
C VAL A 215 -40.40 44.70 70.55
N GLN A 216 -39.60 45.20 71.48
CA GLN A 216 -38.15 44.99 71.51
C GLN A 216 -37.81 43.50 71.58
N ASP A 217 -38.41 42.75 72.51
CA ASP A 217 -38.15 41.32 72.69
C ASP A 217 -38.62 40.49 71.48
N GLY A 218 -39.70 40.90 70.81
CA GLY A 218 -40.18 40.28 69.58
C GLY A 218 -39.24 40.49 68.39
N LEU A 219 -38.75 41.72 68.20
CA LEU A 219 -37.86 42.08 67.10
C LEU A 219 -36.42 41.60 67.34
N ASN A 220 -35.93 41.64 68.58
CA ASN A 220 -34.63 41.09 68.95
C ASN A 220 -34.54 39.60 68.63
N ARG A 221 -35.60 38.82 68.87
CA ARG A 221 -35.66 37.41 68.49
C ARG A 221 -35.59 37.20 66.97
N GLN A 222 -36.24 38.07 66.18
CA GLN A 222 -36.13 38.01 64.71
C GLN A 222 -34.72 38.36 64.23
N LEU A 223 -34.08 39.36 64.82
CA LEU A 223 -32.70 39.75 64.51
C LEU A 223 -31.67 38.69 64.87
N GLU A 224 -31.83 38.01 66.02
CA GLU A 224 -30.98 36.87 66.39
C GLU A 224 -31.12 35.75 65.39
N SER A 225 -32.36 35.46 64.99
CA SER A 225 -32.60 34.47 63.97
C SER A 225 -31.99 34.86 62.63
N LEU A 226 -32.05 36.14 62.24
CA LEU A 226 -31.43 36.69 61.01
C LEU A 226 -29.92 36.50 61.05
N THR A 227 -29.29 36.89 62.15
CA THR A 227 -27.87 36.72 62.38
C THR A 227 -27.47 35.25 62.26
N ALA A 228 -28.16 34.34 62.96
CA ALA A 228 -27.84 32.91 62.92
C ALA A 228 -27.99 32.30 61.51
N GLN A 229 -28.98 32.74 60.73
CA GLN A 229 -29.12 32.29 59.33
C GLN A 229 -28.01 32.85 58.44
N MET A 230 -27.63 34.11 58.66
CA MET A 230 -26.56 34.77 57.92
C MET A 230 -25.20 34.12 58.17
N GLU A 231 -24.89 33.79 59.42
CA GLU A 231 -23.68 33.04 59.76
C GLU A 231 -23.68 31.66 59.12
N ARG A 232 -24.80 30.93 59.16
CA ARG A 232 -24.88 29.63 58.47
C ARG A 232 -24.68 29.75 56.97
N ALA A 233 -25.25 30.78 56.37
CA ALA A 233 -25.11 31.03 54.95
C ALA A 233 -23.64 31.34 54.62
N ALA A 234 -23.00 32.31 55.29
CA ALA A 234 -21.61 32.67 55.04
C ALA A 234 -20.66 31.45 55.17
N GLU A 235 -20.92 30.59 56.15
CA GLU A 235 -20.13 29.38 56.38
C GLU A 235 -20.40 28.32 55.29
N GLU A 236 -21.64 28.17 54.81
CA GLU A 236 -21.96 27.32 53.68
C GLU A 236 -21.31 27.82 52.39
N LEU A 237 -21.31 29.13 52.15
CA LEU A 237 -20.64 29.73 51.01
C LEU A 237 -19.13 29.47 51.06
N ARG A 238 -18.51 29.65 52.21
CA ARG A 238 -17.08 29.36 52.43
C ARG A 238 -16.77 27.88 52.19
N ALA A 239 -17.62 26.97 52.65
CA ALA A 239 -17.47 25.53 52.42
C ALA A 239 -17.63 25.14 50.94
N ARG A 240 -18.60 25.75 50.24
CA ARG A 240 -18.79 25.57 48.80
C ARG A 240 -17.59 26.09 48.02
N LEU A 241 -17.11 27.30 48.32
CA LEU A 241 -15.91 27.89 47.73
C LEU A 241 -14.69 26.97 47.87
N ALA A 242 -14.46 26.44 49.07
CA ALA A 242 -13.37 25.50 49.32
C ALA A 242 -13.52 24.21 48.47
N THR A 243 -14.72 23.62 48.46
CA THR A 243 -15.01 22.41 47.67
C THR A 243 -14.81 22.65 46.18
N SER A 244 -15.39 23.71 45.60
CA SER A 244 -15.27 24.01 44.18
C SER A 244 -13.83 24.34 43.76
N SER A 245 -13.05 24.96 44.66
CA SER A 245 -11.62 25.22 44.44
C SER A 245 -10.80 23.93 44.36
N GLU A 246 -11.09 22.96 45.24
CA GLU A 246 -10.45 21.64 45.19
C GLU A 246 -10.93 20.81 44.00
N GLU A 247 -12.21 20.90 43.61
CA GLU A 247 -12.73 20.27 42.39
C GLU A 247 -12.06 20.83 41.14
N LEU A 248 -11.83 22.14 41.07
CA LEU A 248 -11.07 22.79 39.99
C LEU A 248 -9.65 22.25 39.91
N ARG A 249 -8.96 22.17 41.05
CA ARG A 249 -7.63 21.57 41.11
C ARG A 249 -7.65 20.13 40.61
N ALA A 250 -8.61 19.32 41.07
CA ALA A 250 -8.72 17.91 40.71
C ALA A 250 -9.06 17.69 39.22
N GLN A 251 -9.84 18.58 38.61
CA GLN A 251 -10.20 18.51 37.19
C GLN A 251 -9.08 18.98 36.26
N LEU A 252 -8.29 19.98 36.68
CA LEU A 252 -7.22 20.55 35.86
C LEU A 252 -5.86 19.85 36.03
N SER A 253 -5.53 19.34 37.23
CA SER A 253 -4.23 18.68 37.48
C SER A 253 -3.92 17.51 36.52
N PRO A 254 -4.90 16.68 36.10
CA PRO A 254 -4.63 15.64 35.11
C PRO A 254 -4.10 16.19 33.77
N LEU A 255 -4.45 17.42 33.37
CA LEU A 255 -3.94 18.01 32.12
C LEU A 255 -2.44 18.30 32.18
N ALA A 256 -1.94 18.74 33.34
CA ALA A 256 -0.50 18.90 33.56
C ALA A 256 0.22 17.54 33.49
N GLN A 257 -0.38 16.50 34.06
CA GLN A 257 0.16 15.15 33.95
C GLN A 257 0.12 14.61 32.52
N GLU A 258 -0.98 14.81 31.79
CA GLU A 258 -1.10 14.39 30.40
C GLU A 258 -0.11 15.13 29.49
N LEU A 259 0.16 16.42 29.75
CA LEU A 259 1.22 17.19 29.07
C LEU A 259 2.62 16.63 29.38
N ARG A 260 2.88 16.26 30.63
CA ARG A 260 4.14 15.60 31.03
C ARG A 260 4.31 14.25 30.33
N ASP A 261 3.26 13.44 30.29
CA ASP A 261 3.26 12.14 29.63
C ASP A 261 3.46 12.31 28.11
N ALA A 262 2.82 13.31 27.50
CA ALA A 262 3.02 13.65 26.10
C ALA A 262 4.45 14.10 25.80
N ALA A 263 5.07 14.86 26.70
CA ALA A 263 6.47 15.30 26.61
C ALA A 263 7.47 14.13 26.77
N SER A 264 7.10 13.07 27.48
CA SER A 264 7.94 11.88 27.67
C SER A 264 7.83 10.84 26.54
N GLY A 265 6.85 11.00 25.65
CA GLY A 265 6.64 10.10 24.53
C GLY A 265 7.38 10.53 23.26
N ASP A 266 7.25 9.70 22.23
CA ASP A 266 7.83 9.92 20.91
C ASP A 266 7.22 11.17 20.25
N ALA A 267 7.93 11.76 19.28
CA ALA A 267 7.50 12.97 18.57
C ALA A 267 6.10 12.85 17.93
N GLU A 268 5.73 11.66 17.45
CA GLU A 268 4.40 11.40 16.89
C GLU A 268 3.31 11.40 17.98
N SER A 269 3.58 10.77 19.13
CA SER A 269 2.69 10.80 20.30
C SER A 269 2.49 12.22 20.79
N LEU A 270 3.57 13.00 20.89
CA LEU A 270 3.53 14.41 21.27
C LEU A 270 2.64 15.22 20.32
N ARG A 271 2.85 15.08 19.01
CA ARG A 271 2.06 15.78 17.99
C ARG A 271 0.57 15.45 18.08
N GLN A 272 0.24 14.18 18.30
CA GLN A 272 -1.15 13.72 18.40
C GLN A 272 -1.84 14.19 19.70
N ARG A 273 -1.09 14.39 20.78
CA ARG A 273 -1.63 14.75 22.10
C ARG A 273 -1.72 16.25 22.35
N LEU A 274 -0.79 17.06 21.84
CA LEU A 274 -0.74 18.51 22.13
C LEU A 274 -1.99 19.27 21.67
N GLY A 275 -2.48 18.99 20.45
CA GLY A 275 -3.67 19.68 19.92
C GLY A 275 -4.92 19.46 20.77
N PRO A 276 -5.31 18.19 21.01
CA PRO A 276 -6.42 17.86 21.91
C PRO A 276 -6.25 18.38 23.33
N LEU A 277 -5.02 18.37 23.88
CA LEU A 277 -4.76 18.86 25.24
C LEU A 277 -5.12 20.33 25.43
N VAL A 278 -4.78 21.19 24.47
CA VAL A 278 -5.13 22.62 24.54
C VAL A 278 -6.65 22.80 24.52
N GLN A 279 -7.36 22.07 23.64
CA GLN A 279 -8.82 22.14 23.59
C GLN A 279 -9.48 21.61 24.87
N GLN A 280 -8.92 20.57 25.47
CA GLN A 280 -9.38 20.03 26.74
C GLN A 280 -9.15 20.98 27.91
N LEU A 281 -8.02 21.72 27.91
CA LEU A 281 -7.74 22.74 28.92
C LEU A 281 -8.82 23.83 28.90
N ASP A 282 -9.07 24.43 27.73
CA ASP A 282 -10.10 25.47 27.58
C ASP A 282 -11.49 24.95 27.98
N GLN A 283 -11.85 23.74 27.53
CA GLN A 283 -13.13 23.13 27.91
C GLN A 283 -13.25 22.85 29.40
N ARG A 284 -12.23 22.27 30.05
CA ARG A 284 -12.29 21.94 31.48
C ARG A 284 -12.34 23.21 32.32
N VAL A 285 -11.50 24.21 32.02
CA VAL A 285 -11.54 25.50 32.72
C VAL A 285 -12.92 26.14 32.62
N GLY A 286 -13.50 26.20 31.41
CA GLY A 286 -14.84 26.73 31.20
C GLY A 286 -15.94 25.96 31.93
N GLN A 287 -15.90 24.61 31.88
CA GLN A 287 -16.85 23.75 32.57
C GLN A 287 -16.79 23.90 34.08
N THR A 288 -15.59 23.98 34.66
CA THR A 288 -15.48 24.14 36.11
C THR A 288 -15.91 25.53 36.56
N LEU A 289 -15.56 26.58 35.82
CA LEU A 289 -15.99 27.94 36.14
C LEU A 289 -17.53 28.06 36.09
N GLU A 290 -18.15 27.45 35.09
CA GLU A 290 -19.61 27.39 34.98
C GLU A 290 -20.24 26.56 36.10
N ALA A 291 -19.67 25.41 36.44
CA ALA A 291 -20.13 24.60 37.57
C ALA A 291 -20.07 25.38 38.89
N PHE A 292 -18.98 26.09 39.14
CA PHE A 292 -18.84 26.97 40.29
C PHE A 292 -19.91 28.06 40.30
N ARG A 293 -20.13 28.74 39.17
CA ARG A 293 -21.18 29.75 39.01
C ARG A 293 -22.56 29.19 39.32
N GLN A 294 -22.90 28.01 38.80
CA GLN A 294 -24.18 27.34 39.07
C GLN A 294 -24.35 26.92 40.52
N GLN A 295 -23.27 26.56 41.22
CA GLN A 295 -23.29 26.25 42.64
C GLN A 295 -23.40 27.50 43.53
N ALA A 296 -22.86 28.63 43.09
CA ALA A 296 -22.88 29.92 43.80
C ALA A 296 -24.16 30.74 43.53
N ALA A 297 -24.77 30.65 42.35
CA ALA A 297 -25.95 31.44 41.98
C ALA A 297 -27.18 31.26 42.91
N PRO A 298 -27.56 30.03 43.31
CA PRO A 298 -28.67 29.82 44.25
C PRO A 298 -28.43 30.50 45.59
N PHE A 299 -27.16 30.69 45.97
CA PHE A 299 -26.80 31.29 47.23
C PHE A 299 -27.25 32.75 47.27
N GLY A 300 -26.85 33.59 46.30
CA GLY A 300 -27.25 34.99 46.29
C GLY A 300 -28.76 35.20 46.09
N GLU A 301 -29.42 34.38 45.28
CA GLU A 301 -30.88 34.47 45.09
C GLU A 301 -31.68 34.03 46.32
N THR A 302 -31.34 32.88 46.92
CA THR A 302 -32.06 32.33 48.08
C THR A 302 -31.83 33.22 49.29
N PHE A 303 -30.60 33.67 49.48
CA PHE A 303 -30.22 34.57 50.56
C PHE A 303 -30.92 35.92 50.44
N GLY A 304 -30.93 36.54 49.24
CA GLY A 304 -31.63 37.79 49.01
C GLY A 304 -33.13 37.68 49.31
N LYS A 305 -33.78 36.59 48.88
CA LYS A 305 -35.21 36.34 49.18
C LYS A 305 -35.48 36.17 50.67
N GLN A 306 -34.65 35.40 51.37
CA GLN A 306 -34.81 35.18 52.82
C GLN A 306 -34.60 36.45 53.64
N LEU A 307 -33.64 37.29 53.24
CA LEU A 307 -33.42 38.59 53.87
C LEU A 307 -34.65 39.49 53.71
N VAL A 308 -35.11 39.70 52.47
CA VAL A 308 -36.28 40.56 52.18
C VAL A 308 -37.50 40.10 52.97
N GLN A 309 -37.79 38.80 52.95
CA GLN A 309 -38.93 38.24 53.69
C GLN A 309 -38.86 38.58 55.19
N ARG A 310 -37.70 38.47 55.81
CA ARG A 310 -37.54 38.77 57.25
C ARG A 310 -37.61 40.26 57.56
N LEU A 311 -37.08 41.10 56.69
CA LEU A 311 -37.19 42.54 56.83
C LEU A 311 -38.66 42.98 56.72
N GLU A 312 -39.44 42.39 55.79
CA GLU A 312 -40.88 42.62 55.68
C GLU A 312 -41.66 42.14 56.92
N GLU A 313 -41.32 40.96 57.47
CA GLU A 313 -41.94 40.47 58.72
C GLU A 313 -41.65 41.39 59.91
N MET A 314 -40.45 41.99 59.97
CA MET A 314 -40.12 42.98 61.00
C MET A 314 -40.89 44.28 60.78
N ARG A 315 -41.01 44.74 59.53
CA ARG A 315 -41.79 45.93 59.17
C ARG A 315 -43.25 45.80 59.57
N GLY A 316 -43.90 44.67 59.29
CA GLY A 316 -45.31 44.45 59.67
C GLY A 316 -45.56 44.46 61.19
N LYS A 317 -44.54 44.22 62.03
CA LYS A 317 -44.65 44.36 63.49
C LYS A 317 -44.47 45.79 63.99
N LEU A 318 -43.97 46.68 63.15
CA LEU A 318 -43.63 48.07 63.44
C LEU A 318 -44.74 49.06 63.04
N ASP A 319 -45.80 48.60 62.37
CA ASP A 319 -46.94 49.37 61.78
C ASP A 319 -47.70 50.33 62.74
N SER A 320 -47.31 50.45 64.01
CA SER A 320 -47.85 51.47 64.93
C SER A 320 -46.73 52.33 65.55
N GLY A 321 -46.17 53.25 64.75
CA GLY A 321 -45.43 54.42 65.25
C GLY A 321 -43.90 54.38 65.17
N ALA A 322 -43.31 53.54 64.32
CA ALA A 322 -41.86 53.29 64.30
C ALA A 322 -41.08 53.81 63.07
N ALA A 323 -41.38 55.04 62.62
CA ALA A 323 -40.82 55.62 61.40
C ALA A 323 -39.28 55.60 61.30
N GLY A 324 -38.53 55.59 62.41
CA GLY A 324 -37.07 55.57 62.39
C GLY A 324 -36.42 54.18 62.24
N VAL A 325 -37.15 53.10 62.55
CA VAL A 325 -36.64 51.72 62.37
C VAL A 325 -36.83 51.26 60.94
N GLU A 326 -37.87 51.76 60.29
CA GLU A 326 -38.21 51.47 58.90
C GLU A 326 -37.10 51.96 57.95
N ASP A 327 -36.60 53.19 58.16
CA ASP A 327 -35.43 53.72 57.45
C ASP A 327 -34.19 52.83 57.62
N HIS A 328 -33.96 52.28 58.83
CA HIS A 328 -32.81 51.39 59.08
C HIS A 328 -32.98 50.00 58.45
N LEU A 329 -34.22 49.51 58.35
CA LEU A 329 -34.53 48.25 57.67
C LEU A 329 -34.32 48.37 56.15
N GLU A 330 -34.74 49.48 55.53
CA GLU A 330 -34.50 49.72 54.10
C GLU A 330 -33.00 49.87 53.78
N LEU A 331 -32.25 50.53 54.66
CA LEU A 331 -30.81 50.72 54.50
C LEU A 331 -30.06 49.38 54.59
N LEU A 332 -30.43 48.54 55.57
CA LEU A 332 -29.93 47.16 55.71
C LEU A 332 -30.28 46.29 54.50
N GLU A 333 -31.51 46.37 53.98
CA GLU A 333 -31.90 45.65 52.77
C GLU A 333 -30.98 45.99 51.60
N LYS A 334 -30.78 47.30 51.39
CA LYS A 334 -30.00 47.83 50.28
C LYS A 334 -28.53 47.44 50.40
N GLU A 335 -27.91 47.62 51.57
CA GLU A 335 -26.49 47.29 51.80
C GLU A 335 -26.21 45.81 51.54
N VAL A 336 -27.03 44.92 52.09
CA VAL A 336 -26.83 43.49 51.92
C VAL A 336 -27.10 43.07 50.46
N ARG A 337 -28.12 43.63 49.81
CA ARG A 337 -28.41 43.36 48.39
C ARG A 337 -27.27 43.80 47.47
N GLU A 338 -26.70 44.99 47.69
CA GLU A 338 -25.56 45.48 46.92
C GLU A 338 -24.34 44.57 47.09
N LYS A 339 -24.06 44.10 48.31
CA LYS A 339 -22.91 43.23 48.59
C LYS A 339 -23.06 41.82 48.04
N VAL A 340 -24.25 41.24 48.12
CA VAL A 340 -24.57 39.96 47.46
C VAL A 340 -24.40 40.10 45.95
N SER A 341 -24.87 41.21 45.35
CA SER A 341 -24.68 41.47 43.93
C SER A 341 -23.21 41.65 43.57
N ALA A 342 -22.43 42.35 44.40
CA ALA A 342 -20.98 42.54 44.20
C ALA A 342 -20.23 41.21 44.26
N PHE A 343 -20.62 40.31 45.17
CA PHE A 343 -20.10 38.95 45.27
C PHE A 343 -20.43 38.10 44.03
N LEU A 344 -21.66 38.17 43.53
CA LEU A 344 -22.04 37.41 42.32
C LEU A 344 -21.39 37.95 41.04
N SER A 345 -21.13 39.26 40.97
CA SER A 345 -20.55 39.91 39.79
C SER A 345 -19.03 39.81 39.72
N THR A 346 -18.36 39.46 40.82
CA THR A 346 -16.91 39.15 40.84
C THR A 346 -16.59 37.78 40.22
N ILE A 347 -17.60 36.96 39.95
CA ILE A 347 -17.47 35.71 39.19
C ILE A 347 -17.71 36.05 37.71
N PRO A 348 -16.66 36.16 36.86
CA PRO A 348 -16.83 36.57 35.48
C PRO A 348 -17.73 35.58 34.72
N PRO A 349 -18.56 36.07 33.77
CA PRO A 349 -19.25 35.19 32.84
C PRO A 349 -18.24 34.49 31.91
N PRO A 350 -18.55 33.31 31.36
CA PRO A 350 -17.69 32.68 30.38
C PRO A 350 -17.49 33.61 29.16
N GLU A 351 -16.24 33.81 28.74
CA GLU A 351 -15.96 34.41 27.43
C GLU A 351 -16.50 33.48 26.35
N GLN A 352 -17.32 34.02 25.44
CA GLN A 352 -17.93 33.28 24.32
C GLN A 352 -16.95 33.08 23.16
#